data_AF-A0A1B6KNR8-F1
#
_entry.id   AF-A0A1B6KNR8-F1
#
_cell.length_a   1.000
_cell.length_b   1.000
_cell.length_c   1.000
_cell.angle_alpha   90.00
_cell.angle_beta   90.00
_cell.angle_gamma   90.00
#
_symmetry.space_group_name_H-M   'P 1'
#
loop_
_entity.id
_entity.type
_entity.pdbx_description
1 polymer ?
#
loop_
_entity_poly.entity_id
_entity_poly.type
_entity_poly.pdbx_seq_one_letter_code
_entity_poly.pdbx_strand_id
1 'polypeptide(L)'
;VDHCAMVFSIVQSVLVGLLVTLVVDTLSIPSDSFRCGVPDCGVSGRNLDNHEDLQLILNGEQARLGDFPWMVALYKKNEEGLWDHYCGGTLITPHIVLTAAHCVVISKSQLNPRDIRVGAGKVYRNYLEDEFTAALLGVREVVVPERYVGADHLLALDIALLDLHVSVQVTNTIRPACVDLSDNYNIIDDVAGYIAGWGKTETTTVSNYLQWGRQRYLSYQPCLEEIGNSGPNLRVLTNDKLCAVGIIGSKAGQGDSGGGFTTIRNGFHFVYGIISNAVPFNAQTVLFTDLTHDFHRLWLRDQCQRLSTNDRRPEQGMNVCGRRDNRDCPYYENCTVPCPPISPGSKVYRVLDQTVTFNEALALCLSKGWRLATVESKEENDLIYKEIRIHGKKTGYWTSGKHSNGKWLWLSTGKRVGYTDWSEYEPNQQNEPVNEGNVCLLILYEKDDSLIWIDYFCTSESYPVCEYFL
;
A
#
# COMPACT_ATOMS: atom_id res chain seq x y z
N VAL A 1 62.32 -10.94 -32.97
CA VAL A 1 61.85 -10.72 -31.58
C VAL A 1 60.71 -9.70 -31.52
N ASP A 2 60.47 -8.90 -32.57
CA ASP A 2 59.44 -7.85 -32.56
C ASP A 2 58.04 -8.24 -33.08
N HIS A 3 57.77 -9.51 -33.40
CA HIS A 3 56.43 -9.96 -33.83
C HIS A 3 55.62 -10.66 -32.72
N CYS A 4 56.26 -11.12 -31.63
CA CYS A 4 55.52 -11.71 -30.49
C CYS A 4 55.02 -10.65 -29.50
N ALA A 5 55.67 -9.49 -29.40
CA ALA A 5 55.27 -8.41 -28.49
C ALA A 5 53.97 -7.71 -28.93
N MET A 6 53.74 -7.60 -30.23
CA MET A 6 52.55 -6.95 -30.78
C MET A 6 51.28 -7.81 -30.61
N VAL A 7 51.41 -9.14 -30.70
CA VAL A 7 50.30 -10.08 -30.47
C VAL A 7 49.92 -10.12 -28.99
N PHE A 8 50.89 -10.03 -28.07
CA PHE A 8 50.60 -9.95 -26.63
C PHE A 8 49.88 -8.66 -26.24
N SER A 9 50.25 -7.52 -26.84
CA SER A 9 49.59 -6.24 -26.57
C SER A 9 48.14 -6.22 -27.05
N ILE A 10 47.83 -6.82 -28.21
CA ILE A 10 46.47 -6.86 -28.76
C ILE A 10 45.58 -7.82 -27.95
N VAL A 11 46.12 -8.97 -27.53
CA VAL A 11 45.38 -9.93 -26.69
C VAL A 11 45.07 -9.34 -25.31
N GLN A 12 45.97 -8.54 -24.73
CA GLN A 12 45.73 -7.87 -23.44
C GLN A 12 44.67 -6.75 -23.56
N SER A 13 44.67 -5.98 -24.66
CA SER A 13 43.65 -4.96 -24.92
C SER A 13 42.26 -5.54 -25.23
N VAL A 14 42.20 -6.69 -25.92
CA VAL A 14 40.93 -7.38 -26.24
C VAL A 14 40.36 -8.09 -25.02
N LEU A 15 41.19 -8.67 -24.15
CA LEU A 15 40.72 -9.24 -22.87
C LEU A 15 40.25 -8.18 -21.87
N VAL A 16 40.92 -7.02 -21.80
CA VAL A 16 40.45 -5.89 -20.98
C VAL A 16 39.18 -5.28 -21.58
N GLY A 17 39.04 -5.22 -22.91
CA GLY A 17 37.81 -4.80 -23.59
C GLY A 17 36.63 -5.75 -23.36
N LEU A 18 36.85 -7.07 -23.43
CA LEU A 18 35.83 -8.08 -23.17
C LEU A 18 35.42 -8.15 -21.69
N LEU A 19 36.35 -7.94 -20.76
CA LEU A 19 36.06 -7.79 -19.33
C LEU A 19 35.32 -6.48 -19.02
N VAL A 20 35.63 -5.38 -19.72
CA VAL A 20 34.89 -4.12 -19.58
C VAL A 20 33.48 -4.22 -20.17
N THR A 21 33.25 -5.00 -21.24
CA THR A 21 31.88 -5.26 -21.73
C THR A 21 31.11 -6.32 -20.93
N LEU A 22 31.80 -7.21 -20.20
CA LEU A 22 31.14 -8.19 -19.31
C LEU A 22 30.88 -7.66 -17.89
N VAL A 23 31.38 -6.47 -17.54
CA VAL A 23 31.16 -5.82 -16.23
C VAL A 23 30.21 -4.62 -16.33
N VAL A 24 29.73 -4.25 -17.53
CA VAL A 24 28.65 -3.24 -17.68
C VAL A 24 27.25 -3.86 -17.60
N ASP A 25 27.13 -5.20 -17.64
CA ASP A 25 25.85 -5.92 -17.47
C ASP A 25 25.64 -6.48 -16.05
N THR A 26 26.30 -5.91 -15.04
CA THR A 26 25.93 -6.16 -13.63
C THR A 26 25.53 -4.87 -12.94
N LEU A 27 24.24 -4.82 -12.60
CA LEU A 27 23.55 -3.85 -11.74
C LEU A 27 23.06 -2.56 -12.42
N SER A 28 22.28 -2.69 -13.49
CA SER A 28 21.08 -1.85 -13.57
C SER A 28 20.12 -2.33 -12.47
N ILE A 29 20.26 -1.79 -11.26
CA ILE A 29 19.23 -1.90 -10.22
C ILE A 29 17.94 -1.40 -10.89
N PRO A 30 16.88 -2.22 -11.00
CA PRO A 30 15.62 -1.74 -11.54
C PRO A 30 15.22 -0.49 -10.76
N SER A 31 14.80 0.56 -11.46
CA SER A 31 14.35 1.85 -10.90
C SER A 31 13.17 1.73 -9.91
N ASP A 32 12.75 0.52 -9.54
CA ASP A 32 11.63 0.18 -8.67
C ASP A 32 12.02 -0.11 -7.20
N SER A 33 13.30 -0.02 -6.81
CA SER A 33 13.73 -0.30 -5.43
C SER A 33 13.73 0.89 -4.46
N PHE A 34 13.34 2.09 -4.90
CA PHE A 34 13.67 3.34 -4.18
C PHE A 34 12.56 3.94 -3.32
N ARG A 35 11.34 3.35 -3.29
CA ARG A 35 10.14 4.00 -2.71
C ARG A 35 9.07 3.02 -2.21
N CYS A 36 9.45 1.81 -1.77
CA CYS A 36 8.47 0.72 -1.52
C CYS A 36 7.55 0.48 -2.74
N GLY A 37 8.07 0.69 -3.97
CA GLY A 37 7.33 0.54 -5.24
C GLY A 37 6.45 1.73 -5.66
N VAL A 38 6.48 2.88 -4.97
CA VAL A 38 5.58 4.01 -5.24
C VAL A 38 6.28 5.13 -6.01
N PRO A 39 5.88 5.46 -7.25
CA PRO A 39 6.53 6.53 -8.02
C PRO A 39 6.16 7.93 -7.53
N ASP A 40 5.01 8.14 -6.88
CA ASP A 40 4.54 9.45 -6.42
C ASP A 40 4.54 9.56 -4.89
N CYS A 41 5.67 9.98 -4.31
CA CYS A 41 5.85 10.16 -2.87
C CYS A 41 6.56 11.48 -2.53
N GLY A 42 6.50 11.88 -1.25
CA GLY A 42 7.36 12.92 -0.67
C GLY A 42 7.04 14.35 -1.10
N VAL A 43 5.95 14.58 -1.83
CA VAL A 43 5.57 15.92 -2.27
C VAL A 43 4.61 16.54 -1.25
N SER A 44 5.02 17.66 -0.65
CA SER A 44 4.19 18.50 0.21
C SER A 44 3.39 19.52 -0.61
N GLY A 45 2.23 19.95 -0.09
CA GLY A 45 1.43 21.05 -0.63
C GLY A 45 2.07 22.43 -0.47
N ARG A 46 3.08 22.58 0.41
CA ARG A 46 3.89 23.80 0.56
C ARG A 46 5.35 23.49 0.27
N ASN A 47 6.04 24.43 -0.40
CA ASN A 47 7.50 24.40 -0.43
C ASN A 47 8.06 24.93 0.90
N LEU A 48 8.38 24.03 1.81
CA LEU A 48 8.95 24.34 3.12
C LEU A 48 10.43 24.78 3.07
N ASP A 49 11.07 24.75 1.89
CA ASP A 49 12.46 25.22 1.70
C ASP A 49 12.55 26.76 1.56
N ASN A 50 11.44 27.45 1.25
CA ASN A 50 11.44 28.90 1.08
C ASN A 50 11.37 29.60 2.45
N HIS A 51 12.51 30.07 2.92
CA HIS A 51 12.75 30.82 4.15
C HIS A 51 11.99 32.16 4.32
N GLU A 52 11.17 32.59 3.36
CA GLU A 52 10.59 33.96 3.34
C GLU A 52 9.23 34.13 4.04
N ASP A 53 8.57 33.05 4.47
CA ASP A 53 7.26 33.13 5.18
C ASP A 53 7.37 32.93 6.71
N LEU A 54 8.56 33.06 7.28
CA LEU A 54 8.83 32.90 8.71
C LEU A 54 8.39 34.14 9.52
N GLN A 55 7.08 34.30 9.74
CA GLN A 55 6.63 35.06 10.91
C GLN A 55 6.98 34.26 12.17
N LEU A 56 7.90 34.82 12.95
CA LEU A 56 8.37 34.33 14.25
C LEU A 56 7.21 33.96 15.18
N ILE A 57 6.91 32.67 15.33
CA ILE A 57 6.10 32.14 16.44
C ILE A 57 6.78 30.90 17.02
N LEU A 58 6.87 30.86 18.35
CA LEU A 58 7.50 29.83 19.18
C LEU A 58 6.60 28.58 19.30
N ASN A 59 7.17 27.38 19.43
CA ASN A 59 6.51 26.18 20.00
C ASN A 59 5.52 25.38 19.12
N GLY A 60 5.83 25.21 17.82
CA GLY A 60 5.05 24.40 16.89
C GLY A 60 4.02 25.23 16.13
N GLU A 61 3.86 24.91 14.85
CA GLU A 61 3.00 25.66 13.94
C GLU A 61 1.80 24.81 13.52
N GLN A 62 0.62 25.43 13.43
CA GLN A 62 -0.55 24.76 12.90
C GLN A 62 -0.30 24.40 11.43
N ALA A 63 -0.34 23.11 11.12
CA ALA A 63 -0.23 22.63 9.77
C ALA A 63 -1.48 23.04 8.96
N ARG A 64 -1.26 23.47 7.73
CA ARG A 64 -2.33 23.62 6.75
C ARG A 64 -2.60 22.26 6.11
N LEU A 65 -3.82 22.13 5.58
CA LEU A 65 -4.22 20.97 4.83
C LEU A 65 -3.25 20.71 3.67
N GLY A 66 -2.67 19.52 3.63
CA GLY A 66 -1.68 19.13 2.61
C GLY A 66 -0.23 19.51 2.88
N ASP A 67 0.11 20.19 4.00
CA ASP A 67 1.51 20.42 4.37
C ASP A 67 2.24 19.08 4.65
N PHE A 68 1.56 18.12 5.28
CA PHE A 68 2.08 16.78 5.61
C PHE A 68 1.11 15.69 5.14
N PRO A 69 0.96 15.46 3.83
CA PRO A 69 -0.09 14.61 3.27
C PRO A 69 0.08 13.11 3.58
N TRP A 70 1.25 12.72 4.10
CA TRP A 70 1.54 11.37 4.59
C TRP A 70 1.17 11.17 6.06
N MET A 71 0.88 12.24 6.80
CA MET A 71 0.55 12.11 8.22
C MET A 71 -0.79 11.40 8.37
N VAL A 72 -0.84 10.37 9.22
CA VAL A 72 -2.09 9.69 9.56
C VAL A 72 -2.30 9.64 11.06
N ALA A 73 -3.57 9.70 11.47
CA ALA A 73 -4.00 9.54 12.85
C ALA A 73 -4.43 8.09 13.12
N LEU A 74 -4.00 7.52 14.23
CA LEU A 74 -4.43 6.20 14.70
C LEU A 74 -5.44 6.34 15.84
N TYR A 75 -6.56 5.64 15.69
CA TYR A 75 -7.69 5.68 16.61
C TYR A 75 -7.99 4.30 17.18
N LYS A 76 -8.37 4.29 18.46
CA LYS A 76 -8.89 3.12 19.18
C LYS A 76 -10.12 3.52 19.99
N LYS A 77 -10.96 2.56 20.37
CA LYS A 77 -12.06 2.87 21.29
C LYS A 77 -11.53 3.13 22.70
N ASN A 78 -12.01 4.20 23.32
CA ASN A 78 -11.80 4.48 24.74
C ASN A 78 -12.78 3.66 25.61
N GLU A 79 -12.76 3.86 26.93
CA GLU A 79 -13.64 3.17 27.88
C GLU A 79 -15.14 3.43 27.63
N GLU A 80 -15.47 4.56 27.02
CA GLU A 80 -16.83 4.96 26.63
C GLU A 80 -17.25 4.39 25.26
N GLY A 81 -16.37 3.64 24.59
CA GLY A 81 -16.61 3.05 23.27
C GLY A 81 -16.47 4.02 22.09
N LEU A 82 -15.99 5.25 22.34
CA LEU A 82 -15.76 6.30 21.34
C LEU A 82 -14.35 6.19 20.75
N TRP A 83 -14.21 6.49 19.46
CA TRP A 83 -12.92 6.52 18.78
C TRP A 83 -12.08 7.70 19.26
N ASP A 84 -10.96 7.40 19.92
CA ASP A 84 -10.02 8.39 20.43
C ASP A 84 -8.65 8.22 19.76
N HIS A 85 -8.03 9.35 19.42
CA HIS A 85 -6.70 9.40 18.85
C HIS A 85 -5.68 9.04 19.93
N TYR A 86 -4.80 8.08 19.64
CA TYR A 86 -3.78 7.65 20.60
C TYR A 86 -2.33 7.67 20.05
N CYS A 87 -2.15 7.57 18.74
CA CYS A 87 -0.85 7.60 18.07
C CYS A 87 -0.97 8.22 16.67
N GLY A 88 0.17 8.57 16.09
CA GLY A 88 0.33 8.90 14.68
C GLY A 88 0.89 7.75 13.84
N GLY A 89 1.00 8.01 12.55
CA GLY A 89 1.65 7.15 11.57
C GLY A 89 2.07 7.95 10.35
N THR A 90 2.83 7.31 9.46
CA THR A 90 3.25 7.85 8.18
C THR A 90 2.81 6.93 7.06
N LEU A 91 2.01 7.42 6.13
CA LEU A 91 1.68 6.72 4.90
C LEU A 91 2.95 6.59 4.05
N ILE A 92 3.37 5.37 3.73
CA ILE A 92 4.57 5.09 2.92
C ILE A 92 4.23 4.41 1.57
N THR A 93 3.02 3.85 1.47
CA THR A 93 2.35 3.54 0.20
C THR A 93 0.87 3.88 0.32
N PRO A 94 0.07 3.86 -0.76
CA PRO A 94 -1.37 4.09 -0.65
C PRO A 94 -2.12 3.17 0.33
N HIS A 95 -1.57 2.00 0.70
CA HIS A 95 -2.19 1.08 1.65
C HIS A 95 -1.28 0.68 2.83
N ILE A 96 -0.06 1.20 2.93
CA ILE A 96 0.85 0.85 4.03
C ILE A 96 1.14 2.09 4.85
N VAL A 97 0.82 2.00 6.14
CA VAL A 97 1.16 2.98 7.17
C VAL A 97 2.31 2.46 8.01
N LEU A 98 3.39 3.23 8.09
CA LEU A 98 4.48 3.06 9.03
C LEU A 98 4.11 3.68 10.38
N THR A 99 4.31 2.96 11.47
CA THR A 99 4.10 3.47 12.84
C THR A 99 5.05 2.78 13.83
N ALA A 100 4.95 3.12 15.11
CA ALA A 100 5.74 2.50 16.17
C ALA A 100 5.07 1.21 16.65
N ALA A 101 5.87 0.19 17.00
CA ALA A 101 5.34 -1.07 17.52
C ALA A 101 4.60 -0.90 18.85
N HIS A 102 5.04 0.01 19.72
CA HIS A 102 4.36 0.29 20.98
C HIS A 102 2.96 0.90 20.81
N CYS A 103 2.64 1.47 19.63
CA CYS A 103 1.30 1.92 19.32
C CYS A 103 0.35 0.73 19.10
N VAL A 104 0.85 -0.40 18.61
CA VAL A 104 0.03 -1.56 18.21
C VAL A 104 0.25 -2.80 19.05
N VAL A 105 1.15 -2.75 20.04
CA VAL A 105 1.39 -3.79 21.04
C VAL A 105 1.22 -3.18 22.42
N ILE A 106 0.08 -3.46 23.06
CA ILE A 106 -0.26 -2.96 24.40
C ILE A 106 -0.21 -4.11 25.38
N SER A 107 0.47 -3.92 26.52
CA SER A 107 0.61 -4.97 27.55
C SER A 107 1.13 -6.30 26.98
N LYS A 108 2.13 -6.22 26.09
CA LYS A 108 2.75 -7.36 25.38
C LYS A 108 1.83 -8.13 24.43
N SER A 109 0.65 -7.60 24.14
CA SER A 109 -0.31 -8.20 23.21
C SER A 109 -0.51 -7.29 22.01
N GLN A 110 -0.37 -7.86 20.80
CA GLN A 110 -0.69 -7.15 19.57
C GLN A 110 -2.19 -6.85 19.52
N LEU A 111 -2.54 -5.61 19.20
CA LEU A 111 -3.92 -5.19 18.99
C LEU A 111 -4.53 -5.92 17.80
N ASN A 112 -5.82 -6.22 17.88
CA ASN A 112 -6.56 -6.76 16.73
C ASN A 112 -6.67 -5.66 15.66
N PRO A 113 -6.41 -5.96 14.37
CA PRO A 113 -6.59 -4.98 13.28
C PRO A 113 -7.96 -4.29 13.30
N ARG A 114 -9.02 -5.00 13.72
CA ARG A 114 -10.39 -4.47 13.80
C ARG A 114 -10.57 -3.37 14.84
N ASP A 115 -9.70 -3.33 15.85
CA ASP A 115 -9.74 -2.35 16.94
C ASP A 115 -8.98 -1.06 16.61
N ILE A 116 -8.37 -0.99 15.42
CA ILE A 116 -7.62 0.15 14.93
C ILE A 116 -8.39 0.80 13.78
N ARG A 117 -8.44 2.14 13.79
CA ARG A 117 -8.83 2.94 12.62
C ARG A 117 -7.73 3.92 12.27
N VAL A 118 -7.62 4.21 10.98
CA VAL A 118 -6.64 5.14 10.43
C VAL A 118 -7.38 6.31 9.78
N GLY A 119 -7.01 7.54 10.13
CA GLY A 119 -7.47 8.75 9.45
C GLY A 119 -6.34 9.37 8.65
N ALA A 120 -6.46 9.39 7.31
CA ALA A 120 -5.52 10.08 6.42
C ALA A 120 -6.13 11.40 5.92
N GLY A 121 -5.30 12.41 5.63
CA GLY A 121 -5.79 13.70 5.10
C GLY A 121 -6.57 14.54 6.11
N LYS A 122 -6.40 14.23 7.40
CA LYS A 122 -7.02 14.96 8.51
C LYS A 122 -6.15 16.16 8.91
N VAL A 123 -6.81 17.24 9.28
CA VAL A 123 -6.24 18.37 10.02
C VAL A 123 -6.77 18.35 11.45
N TYR A 124 -8.03 17.95 11.64
CA TYR A 124 -8.62 17.85 12.98
C TYR A 124 -8.30 16.51 13.65
N ARG A 125 -8.00 16.56 14.96
CA ARG A 125 -7.71 15.37 15.75
C ARG A 125 -8.92 14.44 15.86
N ASN A 126 -10.12 15.02 15.99
CA ASN A 126 -11.36 14.28 16.24
C ASN A 126 -11.67 13.29 15.09
N TYR A 127 -11.96 12.04 15.46
CA TYR A 127 -12.29 10.98 14.49
C TYR A 127 -13.54 11.30 13.67
N LEU A 128 -14.57 11.86 14.32
CA LEU A 128 -15.88 12.12 13.71
C LEU A 128 -15.97 13.50 13.04
N GLU A 129 -14.88 14.26 13.02
CA GLU A 129 -14.88 15.54 12.30
C GLU A 129 -15.08 15.31 10.80
N ASP A 130 -16.10 15.96 10.23
CA ASP A 130 -16.42 15.86 8.82
C ASP A 130 -15.45 16.71 7.99
N GLU A 131 -14.42 16.05 7.47
CA GLU A 131 -13.41 16.65 6.61
C GLU A 131 -13.51 16.00 5.23
N PHE A 132 -13.99 16.77 4.24
CA PHE A 132 -14.18 16.28 2.86
C PHE A 132 -12.91 15.67 2.24
N THR A 133 -11.73 16.09 2.71
CA THR A 133 -10.43 15.60 2.23
C THR A 133 -9.88 14.40 2.99
N ALA A 134 -10.56 13.97 4.07
CA ALA A 134 -10.09 12.90 4.92
C ALA A 134 -10.62 11.53 4.49
N ALA A 135 -9.80 10.50 4.67
CA ALA A 135 -10.19 9.11 4.49
C ALA A 135 -10.09 8.37 5.84
N LEU A 136 -11.20 7.77 6.26
CA LEU A 136 -11.26 6.91 7.45
C LEU A 136 -11.20 5.44 7.02
N LEU A 137 -10.19 4.72 7.48
CA LEU A 137 -9.77 3.45 6.92
C LEU A 137 -9.65 2.38 8.01
N GLY A 138 -10.00 1.15 7.64
CA GLY A 138 -9.76 -0.04 8.47
C GLY A 138 -8.39 -0.66 8.20
N VAL A 139 -7.88 -1.39 9.18
CA VAL A 139 -6.61 -2.13 9.07
C VAL A 139 -6.90 -3.61 8.79
N ARG A 140 -6.26 -4.15 7.75
CA ARG A 140 -6.29 -5.57 7.35
C ARG A 140 -5.30 -6.39 8.18
N GLU A 141 -4.05 -5.95 8.24
CA GLU A 141 -2.95 -6.65 8.91
C GLU A 141 -2.13 -5.68 9.76
N VAL A 142 -1.73 -6.12 10.95
CA VAL A 142 -0.77 -5.43 11.81
C VAL A 142 0.51 -6.26 11.81
N VAL A 143 1.61 -5.65 11.40
CA VAL A 143 2.90 -6.31 11.20
C VAL A 143 3.93 -5.70 12.14
N VAL A 144 4.51 -6.53 13.01
CA VAL A 144 5.50 -6.12 14.02
C VAL A 144 6.67 -7.11 13.96
N PRO A 145 7.93 -6.67 14.16
CA PRO A 145 9.05 -7.59 14.29
C PRO A 145 8.82 -8.59 15.42
N GLU A 146 9.01 -9.89 15.17
CA GLU A 146 8.81 -10.96 16.17
C GLU A 146 9.67 -10.77 17.44
N ARG A 147 10.81 -10.07 17.31
CA ARG A 147 11.73 -9.78 18.41
C ARG A 147 11.36 -8.53 19.22
N TYR A 148 10.30 -7.82 18.85
CA TYR A 148 9.82 -6.68 19.62
C TYR A 148 9.15 -7.16 20.92
N VAL A 149 9.63 -6.66 22.06
CA VAL A 149 9.21 -7.12 23.40
C VAL A 149 8.80 -5.98 24.33
N GLY A 150 8.69 -4.75 23.80
CA GLY A 150 8.19 -3.58 24.53
C GLY A 150 9.22 -2.87 25.40
N ALA A 151 8.71 -2.09 26.36
CA ALA A 151 9.50 -1.18 27.19
C ALA A 151 10.57 -1.87 28.06
N ASP A 152 10.37 -3.15 28.40
CA ASP A 152 11.35 -3.96 29.15
C ASP A 152 12.72 -4.03 28.44
N HIS A 153 12.74 -3.81 27.12
CA HIS A 153 13.95 -3.77 26.30
C HIS A 153 14.13 -2.40 25.62
N LEU A 154 13.77 -1.33 26.32
CA LEU A 154 14.01 0.06 25.89
C LEU A 154 13.43 0.38 24.51
N LEU A 155 12.34 -0.29 24.12
CA LEU A 155 11.70 -0.12 22.83
C LEU A 155 12.65 -0.41 21.64
N ALA A 156 13.58 -1.36 21.77
CA ALA A 156 14.31 -1.89 20.61
C ALA A 156 13.34 -2.46 19.57
N LEU A 157 13.60 -2.25 18.28
CA LEU A 157 12.77 -2.67 17.15
C LEU A 157 11.34 -2.08 17.20
N ASP A 158 11.21 -0.85 17.68
CA ASP A 158 9.92 -0.14 17.80
C ASP A 158 9.46 0.41 16.45
N ILE A 159 9.12 -0.51 15.55
CA ILE A 159 8.63 -0.30 14.19
C ILE A 159 7.47 -1.25 13.92
N ALA A 160 6.43 -0.77 13.25
CA ALA A 160 5.32 -1.58 12.81
C ALA A 160 4.77 -1.06 11.48
N LEU A 161 4.09 -1.94 10.75
CA LEU A 161 3.32 -1.61 9.56
C LEU A 161 1.85 -1.94 9.79
N LEU A 162 0.99 -1.04 9.33
CA LEU A 162 -0.44 -1.30 9.19
C LEU A 162 -0.74 -1.36 7.71
N ASP A 163 -1.21 -2.52 7.29
CA ASP A 163 -1.71 -2.75 5.95
C ASP A 163 -3.21 -2.45 5.95
N LEU A 164 -3.62 -1.46 5.17
CA LEU A 164 -4.98 -0.94 5.14
C LEU A 164 -5.87 -1.86 4.31
N HIS A 165 -7.16 -1.90 4.63
CA HIS A 165 -8.13 -2.68 3.86
C HIS A 165 -8.30 -2.21 2.41
N VAL A 166 -8.10 -0.91 2.17
CA VAL A 166 -8.27 -0.28 0.87
C VAL A 166 -7.17 0.77 0.69
N SER A 167 -6.56 0.78 -0.50
CA SER A 167 -5.63 1.82 -0.91
C SER A 167 -6.31 3.19 -0.96
N VAL A 168 -5.70 4.19 -0.36
CA VAL A 168 -6.17 5.58 -0.48
C VAL A 168 -5.95 6.10 -1.89
N GLN A 169 -6.84 6.99 -2.32
CA GLN A 169 -6.60 7.77 -3.52
C GLN A 169 -5.55 8.83 -3.22
N VAL A 170 -4.49 8.86 -4.02
CA VAL A 170 -3.43 9.87 -3.88
C VAL A 170 -3.97 11.22 -4.35
N THR A 171 -3.94 12.20 -3.46
CA THR A 171 -4.37 13.58 -3.71
C THR A 171 -3.28 14.55 -3.24
N ASN A 172 -3.57 15.86 -3.27
CA ASN A 172 -2.67 16.87 -2.67
C ASN A 172 -2.71 16.87 -1.13
N THR A 173 -3.68 16.20 -0.52
CA THR A 173 -3.89 16.15 0.94
C THR A 173 -3.62 14.77 1.53
N ILE A 174 -3.59 13.72 0.69
CA ILE A 174 -3.25 12.35 1.05
C ILE A 174 -2.23 11.84 0.05
N ARG A 175 -0.99 11.65 0.49
CA ARG A 175 0.11 11.16 -0.36
C ARG A 175 1.20 10.53 0.50
N PRO A 176 1.82 9.43 0.06
CA PRO A 176 2.89 8.81 0.83
C PRO A 176 4.15 9.67 0.97
N ALA A 177 4.88 9.51 2.08
CA ALA A 177 6.26 9.96 2.21
C ALA A 177 7.18 8.99 1.46
N CYS A 178 8.31 9.47 0.97
CA CYS A 178 9.30 8.57 0.39
C CYS A 178 10.04 7.81 1.50
N VAL A 179 10.41 6.56 1.23
CA VAL A 179 11.28 5.75 2.10
C VAL A 179 12.52 5.41 1.32
N ASP A 180 13.71 5.63 1.89
CA ASP A 180 14.94 5.16 1.28
C ASP A 180 15.29 3.76 1.79
N LEU A 181 15.13 2.76 0.93
CA LEU A 181 15.50 1.37 1.22
C LEU A 181 16.85 0.99 0.62
N SER A 182 17.49 1.94 -0.08
CA SER A 182 18.85 1.77 -0.60
C SER A 182 19.88 1.98 0.52
N ASP A 183 21.08 1.45 0.31
CA ASP A 183 22.22 1.66 1.23
C ASP A 183 23.10 2.84 0.79
N ASN A 184 22.58 3.68 -0.10
CA ASN A 184 23.39 4.57 -0.91
C ASN A 184 23.37 6.02 -0.42
N TYR A 185 22.61 6.32 0.63
CA TYR A 185 22.46 7.65 1.15
C TYR A 185 22.62 7.67 2.67
N ASN A 186 23.65 8.39 3.10
CA ASN A 186 23.89 8.67 4.50
C ASN A 186 23.33 10.07 4.80
N ILE A 187 22.31 10.11 5.65
CA ILE A 187 21.87 11.36 6.25
C ILE A 187 22.99 11.92 7.13
N ILE A 188 23.23 13.23 7.06
CA ILE A 188 24.27 13.90 7.83
C ILE A 188 23.69 14.51 9.10
N ASP A 189 24.49 14.54 10.16
CA ASP A 189 24.14 15.21 11.40
C ASP A 189 23.81 16.69 11.17
N ASP A 190 22.94 17.22 12.04
CA ASP A 190 22.42 18.57 12.02
C ASP A 190 21.54 18.94 10.82
N VAL A 191 21.26 18.01 9.90
CA VAL A 191 20.28 18.27 8.85
C VAL A 191 18.91 18.56 9.47
N ALA A 192 18.26 19.59 8.95
CA ALA A 192 16.92 19.94 9.38
C ALA A 192 15.90 18.92 8.85
N GLY A 193 14.99 18.53 9.73
CA GLY A 193 13.82 17.74 9.40
C GLY A 193 12.58 18.23 10.12
N TYR A 194 11.49 17.52 9.86
CA TYR A 194 10.15 17.91 10.25
C TYR A 194 9.42 16.74 10.90
N ILE A 195 8.71 17.04 11.98
CA ILE A 195 7.72 16.16 12.61
C ILE A 195 6.37 16.84 12.57
N ALA A 196 5.30 16.05 12.50
CA ALA A 196 3.93 16.53 12.59
C ALA A 196 3.08 15.59 13.45
N GLY A 197 2.07 16.14 14.12
CA GLY A 197 1.14 15.36 14.91
C GLY A 197 0.14 16.18 15.72
N TRP A 198 -0.73 15.48 16.43
CA TRP A 198 -1.81 16.06 17.24
C TRP A 198 -1.56 15.98 18.75
N GLY A 199 -0.34 15.62 19.13
CA GLY A 199 0.06 15.34 20.50
C GLY A 199 -0.14 16.52 21.45
N LYS A 200 -0.02 16.24 22.75
CA LYS A 200 -0.16 17.27 23.79
C LYS A 200 0.85 18.40 23.57
N THR A 201 0.34 19.62 23.49
CA THR A 201 1.14 20.85 23.44
C THR A 201 1.66 21.23 24.83
N GLU A 202 2.56 22.21 24.90
CA GLU A 202 3.20 22.65 26.16
C GLU A 202 2.22 23.15 27.23
N THR A 203 1.02 23.60 26.82
CA THR A 203 -0.06 23.99 27.74
C THR A 203 -0.80 22.79 28.34
N THR A 204 -0.32 21.56 28.12
CA THR A 204 -0.95 20.27 28.48
C THR A 204 -2.30 20.00 27.80
N THR A 205 -2.78 20.95 27.00
CA THR A 205 -3.97 20.80 26.17
C THR A 205 -3.62 20.02 24.91
N VAL A 206 -4.44 19.03 24.62
CA VAL A 206 -4.42 18.31 23.35
C VAL A 206 -4.71 19.32 22.23
N SER A 207 -3.86 19.37 21.19
CA SER A 207 -4.17 20.22 20.03
C SER A 207 -5.30 19.59 19.23
N ASN A 208 -6.36 20.36 18.96
CA ASN A 208 -7.42 19.93 18.05
C ASN A 208 -6.97 19.94 16.59
N TYR A 209 -5.91 20.68 16.27
CA TYR A 209 -5.37 20.83 14.92
C TYR A 209 -4.03 20.14 14.79
N LEU A 210 -3.72 19.64 13.60
CA LEU A 210 -2.40 19.11 13.28
C LEU A 210 -1.36 20.22 13.49
N GLN A 211 -0.32 19.92 14.25
CA GLN A 211 0.83 20.80 14.47
C GLN A 211 2.05 20.19 13.79
N TRP A 212 3.04 21.02 13.52
CA TRP A 212 4.35 20.57 13.05
C TRP A 212 5.49 21.34 13.71
N GLY A 213 6.68 20.74 13.70
CA GLY A 213 7.88 21.31 14.29
C GLY A 213 9.13 20.91 13.52
N ARG A 214 10.16 21.77 13.59
CA ARG A 214 11.45 21.56 12.92
C ARG A 214 12.48 21.03 13.91
N GLN A 215 13.20 19.98 13.55
CA GLN A 215 14.23 19.40 14.41
C GLN A 215 15.52 19.18 13.63
N ARG A 216 16.66 19.20 14.32
CA ARG A 216 17.96 18.83 13.74
C ARG A 216 18.24 17.35 14.03
N TYR A 217 18.59 16.59 13.01
CA TYR A 217 18.89 15.16 13.11
C TYR A 217 20.24 14.92 13.80
N LEU A 218 20.32 13.88 14.63
CA LEU A 218 21.54 13.36 15.22
C LEU A 218 21.59 11.83 15.10
N SER A 219 22.65 11.33 14.50
CA SER A 219 23.01 9.91 14.44
C SER A 219 23.31 9.36 15.83
N TYR A 220 23.41 8.03 15.96
CA TYR A 220 23.46 7.34 17.25
C TYR A 220 24.50 7.90 18.24
N GLN A 221 25.75 8.15 17.79
CA GLN A 221 26.82 8.58 18.68
C GLN A 221 26.65 10.03 19.16
N PRO A 222 26.46 11.04 18.28
CA PRO A 222 26.07 12.39 18.71
C PRO A 222 24.81 12.42 19.55
N CYS A 223 23.84 11.56 19.23
CA CYS A 223 22.61 11.44 20.00
C CYS A 223 22.88 10.94 21.43
N LEU A 224 23.74 9.92 21.58
CA LEU A 224 24.16 9.43 22.88
C LEU A 224 24.89 10.50 23.69
N GLU A 225 25.66 11.37 23.05
CA GLU A 225 26.34 12.50 23.70
C GLU A 225 25.35 13.60 24.12
N GLU A 226 24.40 13.95 23.27
CA GLU A 226 23.30 14.88 23.56
C GLU A 226 22.49 14.41 24.79
N ILE A 227 22.19 13.11 24.86
CA ILE A 227 21.51 12.50 26.02
C ILE A 227 22.45 12.36 27.22
N GLY A 228 23.70 11.95 26.99
CA GLY A 228 24.71 11.61 28.01
C GLY A 228 25.17 12.80 28.84
N ASN A 229 25.06 14.01 28.30
CA ASN A 229 25.17 15.26 29.06
C ASN A 229 24.10 15.40 30.17
N SER A 230 23.13 14.47 30.27
CA SER A 230 22.06 14.44 31.27
C SER A 230 22.27 13.41 32.40
N GLY A 231 23.37 12.64 32.44
CA GLY A 231 23.78 11.85 33.63
C GLY A 231 24.33 10.43 33.39
N PRO A 232 25.13 9.88 34.34
CA PRO A 232 26.02 8.72 34.11
C PRO A 232 25.37 7.32 34.04
N ASN A 233 24.04 7.19 34.10
CA ASN A 233 23.34 5.90 34.20
C ASN A 233 22.18 5.69 33.20
N LEU A 234 22.04 6.53 32.17
CA LEU A 234 20.93 6.41 31.22
C LEU A 234 21.22 5.35 30.14
N ARG A 235 20.94 4.07 30.45
CA ARG A 235 20.69 3.05 29.41
C ARG A 235 19.28 3.25 28.85
N VAL A 236 19.10 4.32 28.08
CA VAL A 236 17.79 4.69 27.49
C VAL A 236 17.81 4.60 25.97
N LEU A 237 18.99 4.43 25.38
CA LEU A 237 19.20 4.40 23.94
C LEU A 237 19.70 3.02 23.51
N THR A 238 18.93 2.34 22.68
CA THR A 238 19.35 1.15 21.94
C THR A 238 20.07 1.58 20.66
N ASN A 239 20.95 0.74 20.11
CA ASN A 239 21.76 1.07 18.93
C ASN A 239 20.97 1.26 17.63
N ASP A 240 19.67 0.96 17.65
CA ASP A 240 18.73 1.15 16.55
C ASP A 240 17.95 2.46 16.64
N LYS A 241 18.46 3.41 17.42
CA LYS A 241 17.83 4.71 17.66
C LYS A 241 18.69 5.83 17.10
N LEU A 242 18.01 6.84 16.61
CA LEU A 242 18.53 8.18 16.34
C LEU A 242 17.79 9.16 17.28
N CYS A 243 18.26 10.41 17.37
CA CYS A 243 17.42 11.46 17.93
C CYS A 243 17.40 12.69 17.05
N ALA A 244 16.41 13.53 17.32
CA ALA A 244 16.37 14.87 16.78
C ALA A 244 16.10 15.87 17.89
N VAL A 245 16.77 17.02 17.81
CA VAL A 245 16.67 18.09 18.80
C VAL A 245 15.84 19.22 18.23
N GLY A 246 14.87 19.69 19.01
CA GLY A 246 14.00 20.79 18.65
C GLY A 246 14.73 22.06 18.23
N ILE A 247 14.40 22.59 17.04
CA ILE A 247 14.81 23.91 16.62
C ILE A 247 13.75 24.90 17.12
N ILE A 248 14.18 26.00 17.76
CA ILE A 248 13.28 27.01 18.34
C ILE A 248 12.31 26.36 19.36
N GLY A 249 12.80 25.36 20.09
CA GLY A 249 12.08 24.74 21.21
C GLY A 249 10.97 23.76 20.82
N SER A 250 10.83 23.36 19.54
CA SER A 250 9.82 22.36 19.14
C SER A 250 10.04 21.00 19.82
N LYS A 251 8.95 20.30 20.19
CA LYS A 251 9.00 19.02 20.93
C LYS A 251 7.97 18.04 20.34
N ALA A 252 8.16 16.75 20.60
CA ALA A 252 7.09 15.76 20.40
C ALA A 252 6.29 15.59 21.70
N GLY A 253 4.97 15.50 21.57
CA GLY A 253 4.04 15.35 22.68
C GLY A 253 3.38 13.97 22.72
N GLN A 254 2.64 13.72 23.81
CA GLN A 254 1.87 12.48 23.94
C GLN A 254 0.81 12.39 22.83
N GLY A 255 0.90 11.36 22.00
CA GLY A 255 0.05 11.13 20.83
C GLY A 255 0.78 11.30 19.49
N ASP A 256 1.96 11.91 19.45
CA ASP A 256 2.76 12.03 18.22
C ASP A 256 3.52 10.74 17.89
N SER A 257 3.66 9.83 18.87
CA SER A 257 4.27 8.52 18.72
C SER A 257 3.80 7.79 17.46
N GLY A 258 4.73 7.19 16.73
CA GLY A 258 4.48 6.54 15.46
C GLY A 258 4.50 7.48 14.24
N GLY A 259 4.43 8.80 14.44
CA GLY A 259 4.66 9.79 13.38
C GLY A 259 6.10 9.73 12.84
N GLY A 260 6.29 10.14 11.58
CA GLY A 260 7.57 10.09 10.90
C GLY A 260 8.39 11.37 11.06
N PHE A 261 9.71 11.22 11.23
CA PHE A 261 10.68 12.29 11.03
C PHE A 261 11.08 12.32 9.56
N THR A 262 10.81 13.43 8.88
CA THR A 262 11.11 13.59 7.45
C THR A 262 12.17 14.65 7.19
N THR A 263 13.04 14.42 6.21
CA THR A 263 13.95 15.44 5.68
C THR A 263 13.76 15.60 4.18
N ILE A 264 14.08 16.77 3.66
CA ILE A 264 13.90 17.08 2.24
C ILE A 264 15.17 16.73 1.48
N ARG A 265 15.03 15.91 0.44
CA ARG A 265 16.08 15.53 -0.49
C ARG A 265 15.58 15.71 -1.91
N ASN A 266 16.24 16.57 -2.68
CA ASN A 266 15.86 16.93 -4.05
C ASN A 266 14.39 17.37 -4.17
N GLY A 267 13.89 18.12 -3.17
CA GLY A 267 12.50 18.60 -3.13
C GLY A 267 11.46 17.56 -2.69
N PHE A 268 11.88 16.35 -2.29
CA PHE A 268 10.98 15.30 -1.79
C PHE A 268 11.27 14.98 -0.32
N HIS A 269 10.23 14.79 0.47
CA HIS A 269 10.32 14.33 1.85
C HIS A 269 10.58 12.83 1.92
N PHE A 270 11.66 12.45 2.59
CA PHE A 270 12.00 11.08 2.95
C PHE A 270 11.85 10.89 4.45
N VAL A 271 11.19 9.80 4.87
CA VAL A 271 11.11 9.41 6.28
C VAL A 271 12.37 8.65 6.68
N TYR A 272 13.02 9.12 7.75
CA TYR A 272 14.25 8.54 8.29
C TYR A 272 14.10 8.01 9.72
N GLY A 273 13.05 8.44 10.43
CA GLY A 273 12.79 7.97 11.78
C GLY A 273 11.31 7.86 12.11
N ILE A 274 10.98 7.06 13.11
CA ILE A 274 9.64 6.93 13.68
C ILE A 274 9.67 7.42 15.13
N ILE A 275 8.79 8.35 15.52
CA ILE A 275 8.72 8.86 16.89
C ILE A 275 8.46 7.68 17.84
N SER A 276 9.44 7.34 18.67
CA SER A 276 9.37 6.19 19.57
C SER A 276 9.11 6.66 21.01
N ASN A 277 9.98 7.52 21.55
CA ASN A 277 9.84 8.02 22.91
C ASN A 277 10.51 9.39 23.09
N ALA A 278 10.16 10.11 24.13
CA ALA A 278 10.84 11.35 24.52
C ALA A 278 11.93 11.06 25.56
N VAL A 279 12.96 11.91 25.62
CA VAL A 279 13.97 11.84 26.69
C VAL A 279 13.39 12.47 27.96
N PRO A 280 13.30 11.74 29.10
CA PRO A 280 12.59 12.21 30.30
C PRO A 280 13.07 13.56 30.87
N PHE A 281 14.35 13.90 30.69
CA PHE A 281 14.98 15.12 31.24
C PHE A 281 15.32 16.16 30.17
N ASN A 282 15.07 15.86 28.90
CA ASN A 282 15.30 16.77 27.79
C ASN A 282 14.13 16.68 26.81
N ALA A 283 13.07 17.44 27.10
CA ALA A 283 11.85 17.41 26.32
C ALA A 283 12.02 17.92 24.86
N GLN A 284 13.14 18.59 24.55
CA GLN A 284 13.46 19.00 23.17
C GLN A 284 14.09 17.88 22.35
N THR A 285 14.65 16.86 23.02
CA THR A 285 15.25 15.70 22.36
C THR A 285 14.22 14.58 22.26
N VAL A 286 13.91 14.20 21.02
CA VAL A 286 12.98 13.12 20.70
C VAL A 286 13.78 11.93 20.19
N LEU A 287 13.49 10.73 20.70
CA LEU A 287 14.09 9.49 20.26
C LEU A 287 13.23 8.88 19.16
N PHE A 288 13.90 8.45 18.10
CA PHE A 288 13.25 7.81 16.96
C PHE A 288 13.84 6.43 16.73
N THR A 289 13.02 5.51 16.25
CA THR A 289 13.50 4.29 15.60
C THR A 289 14.17 4.66 14.29
N ASP A 290 15.44 4.27 14.12
CA ASP A 290 16.27 4.66 12.97
C ASP A 290 15.99 3.75 11.76
N LEU A 291 15.42 4.34 10.70
CA LEU A 291 15.12 3.61 9.46
C LEU A 291 16.34 3.41 8.56
N THR A 292 17.44 4.13 8.80
CA THR A 292 18.71 3.92 8.10
C THR A 292 19.47 2.72 8.64
N HIS A 293 19.21 2.34 9.90
CA HIS A 293 19.82 1.17 10.50
C HIS A 293 19.44 -0.11 9.74
N ASP A 294 20.42 -0.96 9.42
CA ASP A 294 20.26 -2.14 8.57
C ASP A 294 19.10 -3.05 8.96
N PHE A 295 18.95 -3.40 10.24
CA PHE A 295 17.83 -4.22 10.71
C PHE A 295 16.46 -3.65 10.29
N HIS A 296 16.27 -2.34 10.41
CA HIS A 296 15.00 -1.67 10.10
C HIS A 296 14.80 -1.55 8.61
N ARG A 297 15.83 -1.11 7.88
CA ARG A 297 15.81 -0.98 6.42
C ARG A 297 15.53 -2.32 5.73
N LEU A 298 16.24 -3.37 6.13
CA LEU A 298 16.10 -4.71 5.54
C LEU A 298 14.73 -5.33 5.89
N TRP A 299 14.28 -5.19 7.14
CA TRP A 299 12.96 -5.64 7.56
C TRP A 299 11.86 -4.89 6.80
N LEU A 300 11.94 -3.56 6.74
CA LEU A 300 10.97 -2.73 6.04
C LEU A 300 10.92 -3.06 4.55
N ARG A 301 12.07 -3.33 3.92
CA ARG A 301 12.14 -3.77 2.52
C ARG A 301 11.44 -5.10 2.29
N ASP A 302 11.71 -6.09 3.13
CA ASP A 302 11.08 -7.41 3.05
C ASP A 302 9.56 -7.31 3.26
N GLN A 303 9.12 -6.56 4.27
CA GLN A 303 7.70 -6.38 4.54
C GLN A 303 7.00 -5.53 3.46
N CYS A 304 7.66 -4.52 2.91
CA CYS A 304 7.17 -3.77 1.75
C CYS A 304 6.92 -4.71 0.57
N GLN A 305 7.88 -5.57 0.24
CA GLN A 305 7.73 -6.56 -0.83
C GLN A 305 6.61 -7.54 -0.51
N ARG A 306 6.58 -8.10 0.70
CA ARG A 306 5.54 -9.03 1.14
C ARG A 306 4.14 -8.41 1.06
N LEU A 307 3.95 -7.22 1.60
CA LEU A 307 2.66 -6.52 1.64
C LEU A 307 2.24 -6.04 0.24
N SER A 308 3.19 -5.59 -0.58
CA SER A 308 2.92 -5.24 -2.00
C SER A 308 2.56 -6.47 -2.83
N THR A 309 3.09 -7.65 -2.50
CA THR A 309 2.69 -8.93 -3.13
C THR A 309 1.43 -9.53 -2.50
N ASN A 310 1.08 -9.16 -1.26
CA ASN A 310 -0.18 -9.52 -0.61
C ASN A 310 -1.35 -8.64 -1.08
N ASP A 311 -1.08 -7.50 -1.72
CA ASP A 311 -2.04 -6.86 -2.64
C ASP A 311 -2.38 -7.76 -3.85
N ARG A 312 -1.62 -8.86 -4.03
CA ARG A 312 -1.82 -9.95 -5.01
C ARG A 312 -2.03 -11.34 -4.37
N ARG A 313 -2.41 -11.43 -3.09
CA ARG A 313 -2.81 -12.71 -2.46
C ARG A 313 -4.26 -12.67 -1.98
N PRO A 314 -5.22 -13.25 -2.72
CA PRO A 314 -6.35 -13.89 -2.06
C PRO A 314 -5.79 -15.04 -1.19
N GLU A 315 -6.34 -15.20 0.00
CA GLU A 315 -5.99 -16.24 0.97
C GLU A 315 -5.70 -17.59 0.28
N GLN A 316 -4.54 -18.17 0.56
CA GLN A 316 -4.15 -19.50 0.10
C GLN A 316 -5.11 -20.56 0.68
N GLY A 317 -6.13 -20.90 -0.10
CA GLY A 317 -6.66 -22.26 -0.13
C GLY A 317 -5.72 -23.13 -0.95
N MET A 318 -5.32 -24.28 -0.38
CA MET A 318 -4.44 -25.30 -0.96
C MET A 318 -4.61 -25.49 -2.48
N ASN A 319 -3.50 -25.38 -3.24
CA ASN A 319 -3.44 -25.80 -4.64
C ASN A 319 -3.52 -27.32 -4.73
N VAL A 320 -4.72 -27.85 -4.94
CA VAL A 320 -4.95 -29.18 -5.53
C VAL A 320 -5.96 -28.99 -6.66
N CYS A 321 -5.49 -29.00 -7.92
CA CYS A 321 -6.40 -29.12 -9.05
C CYS A 321 -6.87 -30.59 -9.05
N GLY A 322 -8.18 -30.81 -8.88
CA GLY A 322 -8.76 -32.14 -8.62
C GLY A 322 -8.44 -33.23 -9.64
N ARG A 323 -8.69 -34.48 -9.22
CA ARG A 323 -8.63 -35.72 -10.02
C ARG A 323 -9.32 -35.58 -11.38
N ARG A 324 -8.67 -36.08 -12.44
CA ARG A 324 -9.36 -36.53 -13.67
C ARG A 324 -9.12 -38.01 -13.94
N ASP A 325 -10.06 -38.55 -14.71
CA ASP A 325 -10.40 -39.94 -14.97
C ASP A 325 -9.23 -40.84 -15.41
N ASN A 326 -9.32 -42.12 -15.03
CA ASN A 326 -8.25 -43.11 -14.95
C ASN A 326 -7.88 -43.75 -16.31
N ARG A 327 -7.91 -42.99 -17.41
CA ARG A 327 -7.74 -43.54 -18.76
C ARG A 327 -6.44 -43.21 -19.49
N ASP A 328 -5.65 -42.24 -19.01
CA ASP A 328 -4.44 -41.77 -19.71
C ASP A 328 -3.12 -41.87 -18.92
N CYS A 329 -3.05 -42.63 -17.82
CA CYS A 329 -1.80 -42.84 -17.07
C CYS A 329 -1.32 -44.30 -17.14
N PRO A 330 -0.14 -44.58 -17.75
CA PRO A 330 0.53 -45.87 -17.61
C PRO A 330 0.99 -46.06 -16.17
N TYR A 331 0.87 -47.29 -15.70
CA TYR A 331 1.04 -47.69 -14.31
C TYR A 331 2.49 -47.49 -13.81
N TYR A 332 2.62 -46.88 -12.62
CA TYR A 332 3.81 -46.55 -11.81
C TYR A 332 4.43 -45.13 -11.92
N GLU A 333 4.29 -44.40 -10.81
CA GLU A 333 5.01 -43.19 -10.33
C GLU A 333 4.59 -41.78 -10.84
N ASN A 334 3.96 -41.02 -9.91
CA ASN A 334 3.87 -39.56 -9.78
C ASN A 334 3.95 -38.68 -11.05
N CYS A 335 2.84 -38.51 -11.76
CA CYS A 335 2.64 -37.39 -12.68
C CYS A 335 2.23 -36.12 -11.90
N THR A 336 3.18 -35.22 -11.66
CA THR A 336 2.87 -33.82 -11.32
C THR A 336 3.36 -32.92 -12.44
N VAL A 337 2.43 -32.27 -13.14
CA VAL A 337 2.76 -31.32 -14.21
C VAL A 337 2.61 -29.90 -13.64
N PRO A 338 3.64 -29.05 -13.66
CA PRO A 338 3.54 -27.65 -13.28
C PRO A 338 2.59 -26.91 -14.24
N CYS A 339 1.76 -26.02 -13.71
CA CYS A 339 0.96 -25.13 -14.57
C CYS A 339 1.87 -24.16 -15.35
N PRO A 340 1.51 -23.79 -16.59
CA PRO A 340 2.21 -22.71 -17.29
C PRO A 340 2.16 -21.42 -16.47
N PRO A 341 3.25 -20.62 -16.44
CA PRO A 341 3.27 -19.36 -15.71
C PRO A 341 2.24 -18.39 -16.31
N ILE A 342 1.32 -17.90 -15.49
CA ILE A 342 0.39 -16.83 -15.87
C ILE A 342 1.13 -15.50 -15.69
N SER A 343 1.12 -14.65 -16.72
CA SER A 343 1.75 -13.33 -16.69
C SER A 343 1.04 -12.39 -15.69
N PRO A 344 1.78 -11.58 -14.91
CA PRO A 344 1.20 -10.56 -14.04
C PRO A 344 0.32 -9.57 -14.82
N GLY A 345 -0.84 -9.19 -14.27
CA GLY A 345 -1.81 -8.29 -14.90
C GLY A 345 -2.81 -8.97 -15.85
N SER A 346 -2.81 -10.30 -15.94
CA SER A 346 -3.80 -11.04 -16.73
C SER A 346 -5.14 -11.09 -16.01
N LYS A 347 -6.23 -10.81 -16.73
CA LYS A 347 -7.60 -10.99 -16.22
C LYS A 347 -7.87 -12.46 -15.92
N VAL A 348 -8.45 -12.72 -14.76
CA VAL A 348 -8.95 -14.04 -14.36
C VAL A 348 -10.43 -13.91 -14.05
N TYR A 349 -11.20 -14.90 -14.49
CA TYR A 349 -12.65 -14.93 -14.37
C TYR A 349 -13.07 -15.99 -13.37
N ARG A 350 -14.12 -15.71 -12.62
CA ARG A 350 -14.74 -16.66 -11.69
C ARG A 350 -16.25 -16.50 -11.69
N VAL A 351 -16.96 -17.61 -11.79
CA VAL A 351 -18.41 -17.63 -11.60
C VAL A 351 -18.73 -17.74 -10.10
N LEU A 352 -19.66 -16.92 -9.60
CA LEU A 352 -20.19 -17.05 -8.24
C LEU A 352 -21.37 -18.01 -8.20
N ASP A 353 -21.49 -18.83 -7.15
CA ASP A 353 -22.52 -19.88 -7.01
C ASP A 353 -23.93 -19.37 -6.63
N GLN A 354 -24.13 -18.06 -6.55
CA GLN A 354 -25.40 -17.44 -6.19
C GLN A 354 -26.03 -16.76 -7.41
N THR A 355 -27.32 -17.01 -7.66
CA THR A 355 -28.10 -16.26 -8.63
C THR A 355 -28.55 -14.94 -8.01
N VAL A 356 -28.34 -13.83 -8.73
CA VAL A 356 -28.70 -12.48 -8.29
C VAL A 356 -29.10 -11.63 -9.49
N THR A 357 -29.77 -10.51 -9.26
CA THR A 357 -30.05 -9.53 -10.33
C THR A 357 -28.76 -8.88 -10.85
N PHE A 358 -28.79 -8.22 -12.00
CA PHE A 358 -27.57 -7.61 -12.57
C PHE A 358 -26.92 -6.57 -11.64
N ASN A 359 -27.71 -5.70 -11.00
CA ASN A 359 -27.15 -4.68 -10.10
C ASN A 359 -26.56 -5.31 -8.83
N GLU A 360 -27.20 -6.36 -8.32
CA GLU A 360 -26.67 -7.15 -7.21
C GLU A 360 -25.43 -7.94 -7.63
N ALA A 361 -25.35 -8.43 -8.86
CA ALA A 361 -24.16 -9.09 -9.42
C ALA A 361 -22.96 -8.12 -9.41
N LEU A 362 -23.18 -6.87 -9.83
CA LEU A 362 -22.18 -5.81 -9.78
C LEU A 362 -21.74 -5.56 -8.33
N ALA A 363 -22.69 -5.36 -7.41
CA ALA A 363 -22.40 -5.13 -5.99
C ALA A 363 -21.69 -6.32 -5.32
N LEU A 364 -22.06 -7.55 -5.70
CA LEU A 364 -21.51 -8.77 -5.13
C LEU A 364 -20.07 -9.00 -5.60
N CYS A 365 -19.76 -8.80 -6.89
CA CYS A 365 -18.38 -8.81 -7.35
C CYS A 365 -17.55 -7.71 -6.65
N LEU A 366 -18.09 -6.49 -6.53
CA LEU A 366 -17.42 -5.36 -5.85
C LEU A 366 -17.17 -5.62 -4.36
N SER A 367 -18.12 -6.25 -3.66
CA SER A 367 -17.97 -6.62 -2.24
C SER A 367 -16.81 -7.60 -1.98
N LYS A 368 -16.39 -8.33 -3.02
CA LYS A 368 -15.26 -9.25 -3.01
C LYS A 368 -13.95 -8.61 -3.51
N GLY A 369 -13.97 -7.31 -3.82
CA GLY A 369 -12.85 -6.59 -4.43
C GLY A 369 -12.63 -6.93 -5.90
N TRP A 370 -13.62 -7.54 -6.56
CA TRP A 370 -13.61 -7.89 -7.99
C TRP A 370 -14.52 -6.94 -8.76
N ARG A 371 -14.55 -7.06 -10.08
CA ARG A 371 -15.54 -6.36 -10.91
C ARG A 371 -16.36 -7.37 -11.70
N LEU A 372 -17.58 -7.00 -12.09
CA LEU A 372 -18.37 -7.86 -12.97
C LEU A 372 -17.67 -7.89 -14.35
N ALA A 373 -17.61 -9.06 -14.98
CA ALA A 373 -16.65 -9.30 -16.06
C ALA A 373 -16.85 -8.37 -17.26
N THR A 374 -15.76 -7.92 -17.85
CA THR A 374 -15.69 -7.23 -19.13
C THR A 374 -14.99 -8.11 -20.13
N VAL A 375 -15.40 -8.00 -21.39
CA VAL A 375 -14.77 -8.72 -22.49
C VAL A 375 -14.33 -7.73 -23.55
N GLU A 376 -13.02 -7.53 -23.65
CA GLU A 376 -12.39 -6.57 -24.56
C GLU A 376 -11.70 -7.29 -25.74
N SER A 377 -11.62 -8.62 -25.73
CA SER A 377 -10.99 -9.43 -26.78
C SER A 377 -11.58 -10.84 -26.88
N LYS A 378 -11.24 -11.55 -27.97
CA LYS A 378 -11.64 -12.95 -28.17
C LYS A 378 -11.00 -13.86 -27.12
N GLU A 379 -9.74 -13.58 -26.77
CA GLU A 379 -8.98 -14.34 -25.78
C GLU A 379 -9.65 -14.26 -24.39
N GLU A 380 -10.15 -13.08 -24.03
CA GLU A 380 -10.92 -12.86 -22.80
C GLU A 380 -12.26 -13.61 -22.81
N ASN A 381 -12.97 -13.61 -23.95
CA ASN A 381 -14.21 -14.36 -24.12
C ASN A 381 -14.00 -15.86 -23.94
N ASP A 382 -12.95 -16.41 -24.56
CA ASP A 382 -12.59 -17.82 -24.47
C ASP A 382 -12.27 -18.25 -23.02
N LEU A 383 -11.68 -17.35 -22.22
CA LEU A 383 -11.42 -17.58 -20.80
C LEU A 383 -12.71 -17.59 -19.95
N ILE A 384 -13.64 -16.68 -20.21
CA ILE A 384 -14.97 -16.70 -19.55
C ILE A 384 -15.71 -17.99 -19.91
N TYR A 385 -15.70 -18.38 -21.19
CA TYR A 385 -16.36 -19.61 -21.64
C TYR A 385 -15.77 -20.85 -20.97
N LYS A 386 -14.44 -20.87 -20.78
CA LYS A 386 -13.78 -21.94 -20.04
C LYS A 386 -14.26 -22.00 -18.59
N GLU A 387 -14.37 -20.86 -17.91
CA GLU A 387 -14.86 -20.80 -16.53
C GLU A 387 -16.34 -21.22 -16.42
N ILE A 388 -17.20 -20.76 -17.34
CA ILE A 388 -18.60 -21.17 -17.41
C ILE A 388 -18.73 -22.69 -17.64
N ARG A 389 -17.87 -23.28 -18.47
CA ARG A 389 -17.83 -24.74 -18.68
C ARG A 389 -17.39 -25.51 -17.45
N ILE A 390 -16.49 -24.95 -16.64
CA ILE A 390 -16.09 -25.53 -15.35
C ILE A 390 -17.27 -25.51 -14.37
N HIS A 391 -18.03 -24.41 -14.34
CA HIS A 391 -19.21 -24.25 -13.49
C HIS A 391 -20.39 -25.16 -13.92
N GLY A 392 -20.51 -25.39 -15.23
CA GLY A 392 -21.48 -26.30 -15.83
C GLY A 392 -22.62 -25.58 -16.54
N LYS A 393 -23.64 -26.30 -17.01
CA LYS A 393 -24.78 -25.73 -17.73
C LYS A 393 -25.82 -25.19 -16.73
N LYS A 394 -26.08 -23.88 -16.77
CA LYS A 394 -27.02 -23.15 -15.90
C LYS A 394 -27.93 -22.22 -16.70
N THR A 395 -28.78 -21.46 -16.01
CA THR A 395 -29.78 -20.54 -16.59
C THR A 395 -29.19 -19.34 -17.31
N GLY A 396 -27.98 -18.91 -16.95
CA GLY A 396 -27.29 -17.79 -17.57
C GLY A 396 -26.23 -17.17 -16.66
N TYR A 397 -25.37 -16.35 -17.26
CA TYR A 397 -24.18 -15.79 -16.64
C TYR A 397 -24.06 -14.30 -16.90
N TRP A 398 -24.09 -13.49 -15.84
CA TRP A 398 -24.00 -12.03 -15.94
C TRP A 398 -22.56 -11.58 -16.24
N THR A 399 -22.43 -10.72 -17.24
CA THR A 399 -21.25 -9.86 -17.45
C THR A 399 -21.61 -8.42 -17.10
N SER A 400 -20.67 -7.48 -17.17
CA SER A 400 -20.92 -6.06 -16.89
C SER A 400 -21.48 -5.26 -18.07
N GLY A 401 -21.84 -5.93 -19.17
CA GLY A 401 -22.42 -5.27 -20.35
C GLY A 401 -23.82 -4.77 -20.04
N LYS A 402 -24.07 -3.47 -20.22
CA LYS A 402 -25.40 -2.86 -20.08
C LYS A 402 -25.70 -1.94 -21.25
N HIS A 403 -26.94 -2.00 -21.75
CA HIS A 403 -27.43 -1.05 -22.73
C HIS A 403 -27.88 0.23 -22.01
N SER A 404 -27.29 1.38 -22.33
CA SER A 404 -27.67 2.67 -21.75
C SER A 404 -27.50 3.77 -22.79
N ASN A 405 -28.52 4.62 -22.94
CA ASN A 405 -28.54 5.75 -23.89
C ASN A 405 -28.19 5.34 -25.33
N GLY A 406 -28.77 4.23 -25.81
CA GLY A 406 -28.61 3.72 -27.17
C GLY A 406 -27.23 3.10 -27.48
N LYS A 407 -26.44 2.77 -26.44
CA LYS A 407 -25.10 2.20 -26.57
C LYS A 407 -24.86 1.11 -25.54
N TRP A 408 -24.07 0.11 -25.92
CA TRP A 408 -23.57 -0.90 -24.99
C TRP A 408 -22.29 -0.43 -24.29
N LEU A 409 -22.32 -0.47 -22.96
CA LEU A 409 -21.21 -0.07 -22.09
C LEU A 409 -20.84 -1.21 -21.14
N TRP A 410 -19.55 -1.35 -20.89
CA TRP A 410 -19.02 -2.14 -19.79
C TRP A 410 -19.13 -1.34 -18.50
N LEU A 411 -20.14 -1.58 -17.68
CA LEU A 411 -20.42 -0.76 -16.49
C LEU A 411 -19.27 -0.79 -15.48
N SER A 412 -18.50 -1.88 -15.44
CA SER A 412 -17.33 -2.01 -14.56
C SER A 412 -16.11 -1.18 -14.97
N THR A 413 -16.07 -0.64 -16.20
CA THR A 413 -14.96 0.22 -16.67
C THR A 413 -15.42 1.56 -17.24
N GLY A 414 -16.71 1.71 -17.55
CA GLY A 414 -17.26 2.85 -18.29
C GLY A 414 -16.90 2.86 -19.78
N LYS A 415 -16.16 1.87 -20.28
CA LYS A 415 -15.79 1.78 -21.70
C LYS A 415 -16.97 1.31 -22.56
N ARG A 416 -16.94 1.64 -23.85
CA ARG A 416 -17.87 1.06 -24.84
C ARG A 416 -17.52 -0.40 -25.08
N VAL A 417 -18.55 -1.22 -25.32
CA VAL A 417 -18.38 -2.61 -25.77
C VAL A 417 -17.83 -2.57 -27.19
N GLY A 418 -16.55 -2.96 -27.36
CA GLY A 418 -15.84 -2.95 -28.64
C GLY A 418 -15.68 -4.33 -29.29
N TYR A 419 -15.47 -5.36 -28.47
CA TYR A 419 -15.52 -6.77 -28.86
C TYR A 419 -16.91 -7.34 -28.57
N THR A 420 -17.40 -8.23 -29.44
CA THR A 420 -18.74 -8.83 -29.31
C THR A 420 -18.76 -10.29 -29.75
N ASP A 421 -19.55 -11.10 -29.06
CA ASP A 421 -19.87 -12.49 -29.44
C ASP A 421 -21.39 -12.74 -29.33
N TRP A 422 -22.17 -11.81 -29.89
CA TRP A 422 -23.62 -11.87 -29.91
C TRP A 422 -24.12 -13.07 -30.72
N SER A 423 -25.19 -13.71 -30.25
CA SER A 423 -25.89 -14.72 -31.03
C SER A 423 -26.44 -14.13 -32.33
N GLU A 424 -26.79 -15.01 -33.27
CA GLU A 424 -27.47 -14.59 -34.50
C GLU A 424 -28.75 -13.82 -34.14
N TYR A 425 -28.93 -12.65 -34.74
CA TYR A 425 -30.01 -11.71 -34.45
C TYR A 425 -29.94 -11.00 -33.08
N GLU A 426 -28.87 -11.10 -32.30
CA GLU A 426 -28.65 -10.31 -31.06
C GLU A 426 -27.65 -9.16 -31.29
N PRO A 427 -27.69 -8.06 -30.49
CA PRO A 427 -28.74 -7.71 -29.53
C PRO A 427 -30.00 -7.24 -30.27
N ASN A 428 -31.12 -7.94 -30.11
CA ASN A 428 -32.35 -7.61 -30.85
C ASN A 428 -33.21 -6.56 -30.16
N GLN A 429 -32.95 -6.23 -28.89
CA GLN A 429 -33.77 -5.32 -28.08
C GLN A 429 -35.27 -5.69 -28.07
N GLN A 430 -35.65 -6.91 -28.46
CA GLN A 430 -37.05 -7.33 -28.58
C GLN A 430 -37.77 -7.40 -27.23
N ASN A 431 -37.01 -7.28 -26.15
CA ASN A 431 -37.48 -7.24 -24.77
C ASN A 431 -37.78 -5.81 -24.27
N GLU A 432 -37.71 -4.76 -25.11
CA GLU A 432 -38.07 -3.40 -24.69
C GLU A 432 -39.60 -3.13 -24.68
N PRO A 433 -40.16 -2.67 -23.56
CA PRO A 433 -41.04 -1.51 -23.60
C PRO A 433 -40.17 -0.27 -23.83
N VAL A 434 -40.40 0.39 -24.96
CA VAL A 434 -39.87 1.67 -25.42
C VAL A 434 -39.15 2.51 -24.34
N ASN A 435 -37.86 2.75 -24.52
CA ASN A 435 -37.07 3.85 -23.92
C ASN A 435 -36.61 3.76 -22.44
N GLU A 436 -36.18 2.62 -21.91
CA GLU A 436 -35.60 2.61 -20.55
C GLU A 436 -34.23 1.93 -20.34
N GLY A 437 -33.58 1.32 -21.34
CA GLY A 437 -32.20 0.83 -21.18
C GLY A 437 -32.03 -0.19 -20.03
N ASN A 438 -33.04 -1.04 -19.86
CA ASN A 438 -33.11 -2.05 -18.79
C ASN A 438 -32.68 -3.47 -19.24
N VAL A 439 -31.91 -3.55 -20.35
CA VAL A 439 -31.32 -4.82 -20.81
C VAL A 439 -29.81 -4.86 -20.55
N CYS A 440 -29.36 -6.04 -20.16
CA CYS A 440 -28.02 -6.36 -19.72
C CYS A 440 -27.52 -7.59 -20.49
N LEU A 441 -26.20 -7.69 -20.65
CA LEU A 441 -25.56 -8.74 -21.42
C LEU A 441 -25.45 -10.00 -20.57
N LEU A 442 -26.14 -11.05 -21.02
CA LEU A 442 -26.13 -12.37 -20.42
C LEU A 442 -25.44 -13.36 -21.37
N ILE A 443 -24.60 -14.23 -20.81
CA ILE A 443 -24.04 -15.39 -21.54
C ILE A 443 -24.85 -16.62 -21.14
N LEU A 444 -25.26 -17.43 -22.11
CA LEU A 444 -25.96 -18.69 -21.84
C LEU A 444 -25.59 -19.77 -22.84
N TYR A 445 -26.01 -21.01 -22.52
CA TYR A 445 -25.84 -22.15 -23.41
C TYR A 445 -26.98 -22.26 -24.41
N GLU A 446 -26.65 -22.46 -25.68
CA GLU A 446 -27.61 -22.89 -26.69
C GLU A 446 -27.94 -24.40 -26.58
N LYS A 447 -28.83 -24.85 -27.48
CA LYS A 447 -29.23 -26.26 -27.59
C LYS A 447 -28.09 -27.17 -28.02
N ASP A 448 -27.11 -26.66 -28.77
CA ASP A 448 -25.94 -27.38 -29.25
C ASP A 448 -24.74 -27.31 -28.29
N ASP A 449 -24.95 -26.82 -27.06
CA ASP A 449 -23.94 -26.60 -26.03
C ASP A 449 -22.88 -25.53 -26.35
N SER A 450 -23.09 -24.74 -27.41
CA SER A 450 -22.32 -23.50 -27.62
C SER A 450 -22.73 -22.43 -26.59
N LEU A 451 -21.80 -21.50 -26.30
CA LEU A 451 -22.05 -20.34 -25.45
C LEU A 451 -22.19 -19.12 -26.36
N ILE A 452 -23.15 -18.26 -26.05
CA ILE A 452 -23.49 -17.08 -26.84
C ILE A 452 -23.82 -15.89 -25.94
N TRP A 453 -23.71 -14.68 -26.47
CA TRP A 453 -24.20 -13.48 -25.78
C TRP A 453 -25.60 -13.10 -26.26
N ILE A 454 -26.47 -12.75 -25.32
CA ILE A 454 -27.81 -12.23 -25.59
C ILE A 454 -28.06 -10.96 -24.76
N ASP A 455 -29.01 -10.13 -25.18
CA ASP A 455 -29.56 -9.11 -24.29
C ASP A 455 -30.72 -9.69 -23.46
N TYR A 456 -30.74 -9.34 -22.17
CA TYR A 456 -31.72 -9.89 -21.23
C TYR A 456 -32.10 -8.89 -20.14
N PHE A 457 -33.28 -9.04 -19.53
CA PHE A 457 -33.74 -8.11 -18.49
C PHE A 457 -32.80 -8.08 -17.29
N CYS A 458 -32.26 -6.90 -16.97
CA CYS A 458 -31.31 -6.71 -15.86
C CYS A 458 -31.88 -7.11 -14.48
N THR A 459 -33.21 -7.16 -14.36
CA THR A 459 -33.93 -7.56 -13.14
C THR A 459 -34.04 -9.07 -12.96
N SER A 460 -33.66 -9.87 -13.96
CA SER A 460 -33.65 -11.32 -13.84
C SER A 460 -32.48 -11.81 -12.99
N GLU A 461 -32.65 -12.95 -12.32
CA GLU A 461 -31.58 -13.56 -11.54
C GLU A 461 -30.72 -14.49 -12.40
N SER A 462 -29.40 -14.35 -12.32
CA SER A 462 -28.43 -15.22 -12.99
C SER A 462 -27.08 -15.19 -12.28
N TYR A 463 -26.15 -16.07 -12.68
CA TYR A 463 -24.88 -16.26 -12.00
C TYR A 463 -23.86 -15.18 -12.39
N PRO A 464 -23.29 -14.40 -11.46
CA PRO A 464 -22.27 -13.40 -11.78
C PRO A 464 -20.98 -14.04 -12.28
N VAL A 465 -20.47 -13.59 -13.42
CA VAL A 465 -19.08 -13.81 -13.82
C VAL A 465 -18.29 -12.59 -13.35
N CYS A 466 -17.48 -12.75 -12.31
CA CYS A 466 -16.59 -11.70 -11.84
C CYS A 466 -15.22 -11.84 -12.50
N GLU A 467 -14.53 -10.73 -12.71
CA GLU A 467 -13.14 -10.69 -13.12
C GLU A 467 -12.27 -9.99 -12.04
N TYR A 468 -11.04 -10.46 -11.93
CA TYR A 468 -9.99 -9.89 -11.10
C TYR A 468 -8.64 -10.06 -11.82
N PHE A 469 -7.57 -9.44 -11.31
CA PHE A 469 -6.26 -9.48 -11.95
C PHE A 469 -5.26 -10.23 -11.06
N LEU A 470 -4.39 -11.05 -11.66
CA LEU A 470 -3.29 -11.76 -10.97
C LEU A 470 -2.00 -10.95 -10.87
#